data_AF-A0A7C8ENG3-F1
#
_entry.id   AF-A0A7C8ENG3-F1
#
_cell.length_a   1.000
_cell.length_b   1.000
_cell.length_c   1.000
_cell.angle_alpha   90.00
_cell.angle_beta   90.00
_cell.angle_gamma   90.00
#
_symmetry.space_group_name_H-M   'P 1'
#
loop_
_entity.id
_entity.type
_entity.pdbx_description
1 polymer ?
#
loop_
_entity_poly.entity_id
_entity_poly.type
_entity_poly.pdbx_seq_one_letter_code
_entity_poly.pdbx_strand_id
1 'polypeptide(L)'
;MTIKRLIGFSIIYCTFGLLFSFCLPGTGYAVFAQSTKEIPAGASAMDSAESHLTAYGDPSARVFGVLALIVCCAAIGRFGARKLKQSPVLGELAAGIIVGAIVYQLGSPTVIIIRHSELIQQTYHRALSEGKNWETTVRSTLEQAGLPKEVAQRVERVLLRSDFPSYLLLAKSIQLFASFGVAMLLFMVGLEVSLKELKAIGAGASAVALTGVGLTFSLTCITTLLLLPKTSGLMPSLFV
;
A
#
# COMPACT_ATOMS: atom_id res chain seq x y z
N MET A 1 -13.12 36.91 10.34
CA MET A 1 -12.92 35.45 10.51
C MET A 1 -11.72 35.00 9.68
N THR A 2 -10.55 35.66 9.79
CA THR A 2 -9.59 35.58 8.66
C THR A 2 -8.18 36.05 9.05
N ILE A 3 -7.41 35.20 9.76
CA ILE A 3 -5.93 35.22 9.75
C ILE A 3 -5.37 34.02 10.54
N LYS A 4 -5.96 33.70 11.69
CA LYS A 4 -5.57 32.50 12.49
C LYS A 4 -5.73 31.17 11.73
N ARG A 5 -6.72 31.08 10.84
CA ARG A 5 -6.93 29.90 9.99
C ARG A 5 -5.93 29.77 8.83
N LEU A 6 -5.36 30.86 8.35
CA LEU A 6 -4.40 30.82 7.24
C LEU A 6 -3.00 30.43 7.74
N ILE A 7 -2.63 30.90 8.93
CA ILE A 7 -1.37 30.56 9.61
C ILE A 7 -1.35 29.06 9.99
N GLY A 8 -2.48 28.51 10.42
CA GLY A 8 -2.59 27.07 10.71
C GLY A 8 -2.39 26.17 9.48
N PHE A 9 -2.93 26.56 8.32
CA PHE A 9 -2.73 25.80 7.08
C PHE A 9 -1.28 25.93 6.57
N SER A 10 -0.68 27.12 6.63
CA SER A 10 0.71 27.33 6.21
C SER A 10 1.71 26.56 7.08
N ILE A 11 1.50 26.51 8.40
CA ILE A 11 2.34 25.73 9.32
C ILE A 11 2.22 24.23 9.03
N ILE A 12 1.01 23.72 8.75
CA ILE A 12 0.78 22.31 8.38
C ILE A 12 1.43 21.96 7.04
N TYR A 13 1.33 22.81 6.02
CA TYR A 13 2.02 22.59 4.74
C TYR A 13 3.54 22.68 4.87
N CYS A 14 4.06 23.55 5.73
CA CYS A 14 5.50 23.71 5.93
C CYS A 14 6.10 22.55 6.76
N THR A 15 5.36 22.02 7.75
CA THR A 15 5.77 20.79 8.46
C THR A 15 5.62 19.55 7.59
N PHE A 16 4.58 19.47 6.76
CA PHE A 16 4.36 18.33 5.85
C PHE A 16 5.38 18.30 4.69
N GLY A 17 5.77 19.46 4.16
CA GLY A 17 6.85 19.59 3.16
C GLY A 17 8.23 19.21 3.72
N LEU A 18 8.53 19.61 4.96
CA LEU A 18 9.77 19.22 5.63
C LEU A 18 9.77 17.73 6.03
N LEU A 19 8.66 17.15 6.49
CA LEU A 19 8.55 15.71 6.78
C LEU A 19 8.64 14.84 5.52
N PHE A 20 8.08 15.29 4.39
CA PHE A 20 8.22 14.59 3.12
C PHE A 20 9.67 14.66 2.60
N SER A 21 10.36 15.78 2.82
CA SER A 21 11.79 15.93 2.47
C SER A 21 12.73 15.20 3.42
N PHE A 22 12.36 15.02 4.70
CA PHE A 22 13.16 14.32 5.71
C PHE A 22 12.93 12.79 5.71
N CYS A 23 11.80 12.32 5.18
CA CYS A 23 11.50 10.89 5.00
C CYS A 23 11.98 10.33 3.65
N LEU A 24 12.59 11.19 2.82
CA LEU A 24 13.33 10.83 1.60
C LEU A 24 14.86 10.99 1.77
N PRO A 25 15.54 10.40 2.78
CA PRO A 25 16.97 10.16 2.66
C PRO A 25 17.13 9.02 1.64
N GLY A 26 17.30 9.37 0.37
CA GLY A 26 17.50 8.39 -0.69
C GLY A 26 17.07 8.77 -2.11
N THR A 27 16.63 10.01 -2.38
CA THR A 27 16.70 10.54 -3.75
C THR A 27 17.94 11.41 -3.89
N GLY A 28 19.09 10.76 -3.78
CA GLY A 28 20.28 11.25 -4.45
C GLY A 28 20.02 11.20 -5.94
N TYR A 29 19.76 12.36 -6.53
CA TYR A 29 19.82 12.63 -7.95
C TYR A 29 21.28 12.51 -8.44
N ALA A 30 21.85 11.31 -8.35
CA ALA A 30 23.23 11.01 -8.74
C ALA A 30 23.31 9.69 -9.51
N VAL A 31 22.49 9.52 -10.55
CA VAL A 31 22.65 8.44 -11.55
C VAL A 31 22.80 9.03 -12.96
N PHE A 32 23.48 10.18 -13.05
CA PHE A 32 24.01 10.69 -14.33
C PHE A 32 25.44 11.24 -14.21
N ALA A 33 26.26 10.71 -13.30
CA ALA A 33 27.70 10.96 -13.31
C ALA A 33 28.44 9.84 -12.53
N GLN A 34 28.79 8.76 -13.23
CA GLN A 34 30.13 8.15 -13.22
C GLN A 34 30.04 6.76 -13.82
N SER A 35 30.26 6.73 -15.13
CA SER A 35 31.05 5.67 -15.76
C SER A 35 32.40 5.57 -15.05
N THR A 36 32.85 4.33 -14.84
CA THR A 36 34.25 3.88 -14.64
C THR A 36 35.06 4.45 -13.46
N LYS A 37 35.31 3.63 -12.42
CA LYS A 37 36.68 3.28 -11.95
C LYS A 37 36.67 2.34 -10.71
N GLU A 38 37.34 1.20 -10.90
CA GLU A 38 38.29 0.53 -9.99
C GLU A 38 37.81 -0.06 -8.64
N ILE A 39 37.93 -1.39 -8.56
CA ILE A 39 38.15 -2.18 -7.34
C ILE A 39 39.50 -1.77 -6.72
N PRO A 40 39.61 -1.59 -5.39
CA PRO A 40 40.64 -2.36 -4.69
C PRO A 40 40.24 -2.87 -3.31
N ALA A 41 40.87 -4.00 -2.97
CA ALA A 41 40.97 -4.62 -1.66
C ALA A 41 41.89 -3.83 -0.72
N GLY A 42 41.76 -4.05 0.60
CA GLY A 42 42.80 -3.72 1.57
C GLY A 42 42.29 -3.22 2.92
N ALA A 43 42.61 -3.97 3.98
CA ALA A 43 42.32 -3.65 5.38
C ALA A 43 43.31 -2.65 5.99
N SER A 44 42.87 -1.79 6.91
CA SER A 44 43.39 -1.66 8.31
C SER A 44 43.07 -0.31 8.98
N ALA A 45 42.95 -0.37 10.31
CA ALA A 45 43.15 0.67 11.33
C ALA A 45 42.09 1.77 11.58
N MET A 46 41.19 1.47 12.51
CA MET A 46 41.05 2.10 13.85
C MET A 46 41.53 3.56 14.06
N ASP A 47 40.55 4.35 14.53
CA ASP A 47 40.62 5.60 15.32
C ASP A 47 40.53 6.96 14.60
N SER A 48 39.29 7.42 14.43
CA SER A 48 38.90 8.82 14.49
C SER A 48 37.48 8.87 15.05
N ALA A 49 37.38 9.27 16.31
CA ALA A 49 36.15 9.38 17.08
C ALA A 49 35.25 10.54 16.61
N GLU A 50 33.93 10.32 16.77
CA GLU A 50 32.86 11.30 17.02
C GLU A 50 32.03 11.98 15.90
N SER A 51 31.99 11.51 14.65
CA SER A 51 30.96 12.02 13.71
C SER A 51 30.47 11.06 12.63
N HIS A 52 30.21 9.79 12.96
CA HIS A 52 29.68 8.82 11.97
C HIS A 52 28.67 7.82 12.54
N LEU A 53 27.84 8.26 13.49
CA LEU A 53 26.80 7.45 14.16
C LEU A 53 25.37 7.82 13.74
N THR A 54 25.19 8.46 12.57
CA THR A 54 23.87 8.94 12.11
C THR A 54 23.63 8.63 10.63
N ALA A 55 23.39 7.36 10.28
CA ALA A 55 22.84 7.02 8.96
C ALA A 55 22.13 5.65 8.86
N TYR A 56 22.15 4.80 9.89
CA TYR A 56 21.20 3.69 9.99
C TYR A 56 19.92 4.21 10.64
N GLY A 57 19.10 4.93 9.86
CA GLY A 57 17.76 5.29 10.32
C GLY A 57 16.96 4.03 10.62
N ASP A 58 16.46 3.91 11.84
CA ASP A 58 15.74 2.72 12.33
C ASP A 58 14.66 2.29 11.31
N PRO A 59 14.64 1.01 10.89
CA PRO A 59 13.62 0.50 9.96
C PRO A 59 12.20 0.79 10.45
N SER A 60 11.99 0.73 11.77
CA SER A 60 10.72 1.03 12.44
C SER A 60 10.33 2.51 12.32
N ALA A 61 11.28 3.44 12.46
CA ALA A 61 11.02 4.87 12.33
C ALA A 61 10.49 5.21 10.93
N ARG A 62 11.01 4.55 9.90
CA ARG A 62 10.52 4.69 8.52
C ARG A 62 9.06 4.23 8.37
N VAL A 63 8.69 3.10 8.98
CA VAL A 63 7.31 2.58 8.95
C VAL A 63 6.35 3.56 9.63
N PHE A 64 6.68 4.01 10.83
CA PHE A 64 5.84 4.96 11.57
C PHE A 64 5.74 6.32 10.87
N GLY A 65 6.82 6.79 10.24
CA GLY A 65 6.81 8.01 9.44
C GLY A 65 5.84 7.92 8.26
N VAL A 66 5.85 6.81 7.50
CA VAL A 66 4.91 6.59 6.40
C VAL A 66 3.48 6.46 6.91
N LEU A 67 3.25 5.73 8.00
CA LEU A 67 1.90 5.58 8.57
C LEU A 67 1.35 6.91 9.08
N ALA A 68 2.15 7.69 9.79
CA ALA A 68 1.78 9.03 10.25
C ALA A 68 1.45 9.95 9.05
N LEU A 69 2.23 9.88 7.98
CA LEU A 69 1.97 10.64 6.76
C LEU A 69 0.63 10.25 6.10
N ILE A 70 0.32 8.95 6.01
CA ILE A 70 -0.96 8.47 5.48
C ILE A 70 -2.13 8.96 6.36
N VAL A 71 -2.00 8.88 7.69
CA VAL A 71 -3.03 9.35 8.63
C VAL A 71 -3.21 10.87 8.54
N CYS A 72 -2.13 11.64 8.41
CA CYS A 72 -2.21 13.09 8.17
C CYS A 72 -2.94 13.41 6.86
N CYS A 73 -2.62 12.74 5.76
CA CYS A 73 -3.35 12.87 4.50
C CYS A 73 -4.84 12.57 4.66
N ALA A 74 -5.18 11.47 5.33
CA ALA A 74 -6.56 11.10 5.59
C ALA A 74 -7.29 12.14 6.45
N ALA A 75 -6.64 12.68 7.48
CA ALA A 75 -7.20 13.74 8.33
C ALA A 75 -7.46 15.04 7.55
N ILE A 76 -6.58 15.40 6.61
CA ILE A 76 -6.78 16.54 5.71
C ILE A 76 -7.96 16.28 4.77
N GLY A 77 -8.06 15.08 4.19
CA GLY A 77 -9.19 14.65 3.37
C GLY A 77 -10.53 14.72 4.12
N ARG A 78 -10.54 14.25 5.37
CA ARG A 78 -11.69 14.33 6.28
C ARG A 78 -12.15 15.77 6.51
N PHE A 79 -11.21 16.68 6.74
CA PHE A 79 -11.51 18.10 6.91
C PHE A 79 -12.07 18.72 5.62
N GLY A 80 -11.48 18.37 4.46
CA GLY A 80 -11.96 18.78 3.15
C GLY A 80 -13.41 18.35 2.88
N ALA A 81 -13.73 17.08 3.11
CA ALA A 81 -15.08 16.54 2.93
C ALA A 81 -16.10 17.21 3.84
N ARG A 82 -15.75 17.47 5.11
CA ARG A 82 -16.63 18.21 6.03
C ARG A 82 -16.93 19.62 5.54
N LYS A 83 -15.96 20.31 4.94
CA LYS A 83 -16.17 21.66 4.36
C LYS A 83 -17.13 21.61 3.16
N LEU A 84 -17.12 20.52 2.41
CA LEU A 84 -17.99 20.28 1.26
C LEU A 84 -19.33 19.63 1.63
N LYS A 85 -19.65 19.48 2.93
CA LYS A 85 -20.85 18.80 3.45
C LYS A 85 -20.99 17.34 2.97
N GLN A 86 -19.88 16.67 2.66
CA GLN A 86 -19.84 15.26 2.29
C GLN A 86 -19.52 14.36 3.50
N SER A 87 -19.73 13.05 3.36
CA SER A 87 -19.39 12.09 4.41
C SER A 87 -17.87 12.09 4.67
N PRO A 88 -17.43 12.01 5.94
CA PRO A 88 -16.01 11.96 6.31
C PRO A 88 -15.23 10.85 5.58
N VAL A 89 -15.84 9.68 5.45
CA VAL A 89 -15.26 8.48 4.82
C VAL A 89 -14.91 8.74 3.35
N LEU A 90 -15.76 9.48 2.63
CA LEU A 90 -15.49 9.79 1.22
C LEU A 90 -14.22 10.66 1.06
N GLY A 91 -14.01 11.61 1.98
CA GLY A 91 -12.81 12.45 1.99
C GLY A 91 -11.54 11.68 2.31
N GLU A 92 -11.62 10.75 3.26
CA GLU A 92 -10.51 9.87 3.64
C GLU A 92 -10.14 8.94 2.47
N LEU A 93 -11.14 8.33 1.82
CA LEU A 93 -10.94 7.48 0.64
C LEU A 93 -10.34 8.26 -0.53
N ALA A 94 -10.91 9.42 -0.87
CA ALA A 94 -10.44 10.24 -1.98
C ALA A 94 -8.98 10.70 -1.77
N ALA A 95 -8.63 11.14 -0.55
CA ALA A 95 -7.26 11.50 -0.22
C ALA A 95 -6.30 10.31 -0.42
N GLY A 96 -6.69 9.11 0.03
CA GLY A 96 -5.90 7.89 -0.17
C GLY A 96 -5.69 7.55 -1.65
N ILE A 97 -6.75 7.63 -2.48
CA ILE A 97 -6.68 7.36 -3.92
C ILE A 97 -5.76 8.37 -4.62
N ILE A 98 -5.93 9.67 -4.33
CA ILE A 98 -5.13 10.74 -4.96
C ILE A 98 -3.65 10.60 -4.58
N VAL A 99 -3.35 10.47 -3.28
CA VAL A 99 -1.97 10.32 -2.79
C VAL A 99 -1.36 9.03 -3.35
N GLY A 100 -2.09 7.91 -3.32
CA GLY A 100 -1.63 6.64 -3.86
C GLY A 100 -1.34 6.68 -5.36
N ALA A 101 -2.18 7.36 -6.13
CA ALA A 101 -1.97 7.54 -7.57
C ALA A 101 -0.74 8.42 -7.86
N ILE A 102 -0.56 9.52 -7.15
CA ILE A 102 0.59 10.42 -7.29
C ILE A 102 1.90 9.68 -6.96
N VAL A 103 1.94 8.98 -5.82
CA VAL A 103 3.15 8.23 -5.39
C VAL A 103 3.44 7.06 -6.32
N TYR A 104 2.42 6.44 -6.91
CA TYR A 104 2.61 5.42 -7.93
C TYR A 104 3.24 6.00 -9.21
N GLN A 105 2.78 7.16 -9.69
CA GLN A 105 3.36 7.81 -10.87
C GLN A 105 4.82 8.18 -10.66
N LEU A 106 5.17 8.66 -9.46
CA LEU A 106 6.55 8.93 -9.02
C LEU A 106 7.45 7.68 -8.98
N GLY A 107 6.90 6.48 -9.14
CA GLY A 107 7.68 5.25 -9.28
C GLY A 107 8.27 4.72 -7.97
N SER A 108 7.66 5.06 -6.83
CA SER A 108 8.13 4.59 -5.52
C SER A 108 8.11 3.05 -5.45
N PRO A 109 9.25 2.39 -5.16
CA PRO A 109 9.34 0.93 -5.06
C PRO A 109 8.32 0.33 -4.09
N THR A 110 8.12 0.95 -2.93
CA THR A 110 7.16 0.48 -1.90
C THR A 110 5.74 0.42 -2.44
N VAL A 111 5.29 1.44 -3.17
CA VAL A 111 3.91 1.48 -3.70
C VAL A 111 3.73 0.51 -4.86
N ILE A 112 4.75 0.32 -5.69
CA ILE A 112 4.73 -0.69 -6.75
C ILE A 112 4.62 -2.10 -6.14
N ILE A 113 5.36 -2.36 -5.07
CA ILE A 113 5.32 -3.63 -4.32
C ILE A 113 3.94 -3.86 -3.69
N ILE A 114 3.37 -2.85 -3.03
CA ILE A 114 2.03 -2.95 -2.41
C ILE A 114 0.97 -3.23 -3.49
N ARG A 115 1.01 -2.54 -4.63
CA ARG A 115 0.02 -2.71 -5.71
C ARG A 115 0.08 -4.09 -6.37
N HIS A 116 1.26 -4.69 -6.47
CA HIS A 116 1.47 -5.99 -7.12
C HIS A 116 1.85 -7.07 -6.10
N SER A 117 1.31 -7.00 -4.88
CA SER A 117 1.67 -7.92 -3.78
C SER A 117 1.44 -9.38 -4.16
N GLU A 118 0.35 -9.68 -4.85
CA GLU A 118 -0.01 -11.03 -5.30
C GLU A 118 1.03 -11.61 -6.26
N LEU A 119 1.49 -10.81 -7.24
CA LEU A 119 2.51 -11.22 -8.21
C LEU A 119 3.85 -11.51 -7.52
N ILE A 120 4.23 -10.70 -6.54
CA ILE A 120 5.47 -10.88 -5.78
C ILE A 120 5.40 -12.15 -4.94
N GLN A 121 4.27 -12.40 -4.27
CA GLN A 121 4.08 -13.63 -3.49
C GLN A 121 4.06 -14.88 -4.38
N GLN A 122 3.41 -14.82 -5.55
CA GLN A 122 3.43 -15.90 -6.52
C GLN A 122 4.85 -16.16 -7.04
N THR A 123 5.61 -15.11 -7.36
CA THR A 123 7.02 -15.23 -7.80
C THR A 123 7.88 -15.87 -6.72
N TYR A 124 7.70 -15.47 -5.46
CA TYR A 124 8.43 -16.05 -4.32
C TYR A 124 8.11 -17.53 -4.11
N HIS A 125 6.83 -17.91 -4.16
CA HIS A 125 6.44 -19.33 -4.03
C HIS A 125 7.01 -20.17 -5.19
N ARG A 126 6.98 -19.65 -6.42
CA ARG A 126 7.53 -20.37 -7.60
C ARG A 126 9.05 -20.47 -7.54
N ALA A 127 9.73 -19.41 -7.09
CA ALA A 127 11.18 -19.41 -6.93
C ALA A 127 11.62 -20.48 -5.91
N LEU A 128 10.89 -20.62 -4.80
CA LEU A 128 11.15 -21.65 -3.79
C LEU A 128 10.84 -23.07 -4.29
N SER A 129 9.74 -23.25 -5.04
CA SER A 129 9.31 -24.57 -5.52
C SER A 129 10.11 -25.09 -6.72
N GLU A 130 10.60 -24.20 -7.60
CA GLU A 130 11.30 -24.59 -8.83
C GLU A 130 12.83 -24.57 -8.71
N GLY A 131 13.40 -23.97 -7.66
CA GLY A 131 14.85 -23.90 -7.45
C GLY A 131 15.64 -23.17 -8.55
N LYS A 132 14.96 -22.42 -9.43
CA LYS A 132 15.56 -21.65 -10.54
C LYS A 132 16.08 -20.30 -10.07
N ASN A 133 16.99 -19.71 -10.87
CA ASN A 133 17.51 -18.37 -10.66
C ASN A 133 16.40 -17.32 -10.55
N TRP A 134 16.48 -16.46 -9.53
CA TRP A 134 15.48 -15.40 -9.23
C TRP A 134 15.07 -14.58 -10.46
N GLU A 135 16.05 -14.22 -11.30
CA GLU A 135 15.82 -13.40 -12.49
C GLU A 135 14.92 -14.08 -13.53
N THR A 136 15.08 -15.39 -13.75
CA THR A 136 14.31 -16.12 -14.76
C THR A 136 12.88 -16.39 -14.28
N THR A 137 12.68 -16.56 -12.97
CA THR A 137 11.35 -16.70 -12.37
C THR A 137 10.56 -15.39 -12.37
N VAL A 138 11.23 -14.26 -12.15
CA VAL A 138 10.59 -12.93 -12.24
C VAL A 138 10.07 -12.67 -13.66
N ARG A 139 10.89 -12.93 -14.68
CA ARG A 139 10.50 -12.71 -16.08
C ARG A 139 9.35 -13.60 -16.53
N SER A 140 9.40 -14.91 -16.23
CA SER A 140 8.33 -15.84 -16.62
C SER A 140 7.00 -15.54 -15.91
N THR A 141 7.04 -15.07 -14.65
CA THR A 141 5.82 -14.68 -13.92
C THR A 141 5.21 -13.40 -14.51
N LEU A 142 6.04 -12.44 -14.94
CA LEU A 142 5.58 -11.21 -15.58
C LEU A 142 4.97 -11.44 -16.96
N GLU A 143 5.55 -12.33 -17.76
CA GLU A 143 5.00 -12.71 -19.06
C GLU A 143 3.63 -13.38 -18.92
N GLN A 144 3.45 -14.25 -17.93
CA GLN A 144 2.18 -14.91 -17.66
C GLN A 144 1.09 -13.98 -17.12
N ALA A 145 1.49 -12.90 -16.43
CA ALA A 145 0.56 -11.93 -15.87
C ALA A 145 -0.13 -11.05 -16.94
N GLY A 146 0.32 -11.09 -18.21
CA GLY A 146 -0.30 -10.34 -19.30
C GLY A 146 -0.23 -8.81 -19.13
N LEU A 147 0.75 -8.32 -18.38
CA LEU A 147 0.90 -6.90 -18.06
C LEU A 147 1.34 -6.08 -19.29
N PRO A 148 0.94 -4.79 -19.39
CA PRO A 148 1.52 -3.88 -20.35
C PRO A 148 3.05 -3.83 -20.19
N LYS A 149 3.79 -3.83 -21.32
CA LYS A 149 5.27 -3.91 -21.33
C LYS A 149 5.94 -2.86 -20.43
N GLU A 150 5.37 -1.66 -20.33
CA GLU A 150 5.86 -0.57 -19.49
C GLU A 150 5.75 -0.88 -17.99
N VAL A 151 4.66 -1.50 -17.55
CA VAL A 151 4.42 -1.86 -16.14
C VAL A 151 5.27 -3.06 -15.76
N ALA A 152 5.37 -4.05 -16.65
CA ALA A 152 6.24 -5.22 -16.47
C ALA A 152 7.70 -4.79 -16.23
N GLN A 153 8.25 -3.91 -17.07
CA GLN A 153 9.61 -3.40 -16.89
C GLN A 153 9.80 -2.62 -15.58
N ARG A 154 8.78 -1.86 -15.15
CA ARG A 154 8.83 -1.10 -13.90
C ARG A 154 8.81 -2.04 -12.67
N VAL A 155 8.03 -3.12 -12.72
CA VAL A 155 7.97 -4.13 -11.67
C VAL A 155 9.26 -4.95 -11.64
N GLU A 156 9.75 -5.42 -12.79
CA GLU A 156 11.02 -6.16 -12.91
C GLU A 156 12.18 -5.37 -12.30
N ARG A 157 12.32 -4.08 -12.65
CA ARG A 157 13.37 -3.21 -12.10
C ARG A 157 13.32 -3.10 -10.57
N VAL A 158 12.14 -3.15 -9.97
CA VAL A 158 11.96 -3.09 -8.52
C VAL A 158 12.31 -4.44 -7.86
N LEU A 159 11.94 -5.57 -8.48
CA LEU A 159 12.20 -6.91 -7.94
C LEU A 159 13.67 -7.34 -8.06
N LEU A 160 14.40 -6.81 -9.05
CA LEU A 160 15.83 -7.10 -9.24
C LEU A 160 16.76 -6.18 -8.42
N ARG A 161 16.20 -5.26 -7.63
CA ARG A 161 17.00 -4.31 -6.83
C ARG A 161 17.60 -5.01 -5.60
N SER A 162 18.87 -4.75 -5.31
CA SER A 162 19.55 -5.27 -4.11
C SER A 162 18.85 -4.91 -2.79
N ASP A 163 18.21 -3.74 -2.70
CA ASP A 163 17.51 -3.26 -1.50
C ASP A 163 16.06 -3.78 -1.39
N PHE A 164 15.63 -4.67 -2.29
CA PHE A 164 14.26 -5.18 -2.34
C PHE A 164 13.74 -5.70 -0.98
N PRO A 165 14.50 -6.47 -0.18
CA PRO A 165 14.02 -6.98 1.11
C PRO A 165 13.58 -5.88 2.08
N SER A 166 14.28 -4.74 2.10
CA SER A 166 13.95 -3.62 2.98
C SER A 166 12.64 -2.94 2.57
N TYR A 167 12.39 -2.77 1.27
CA TYR A 167 11.12 -2.22 0.76
C TYR A 167 9.96 -3.21 0.93
N LEU A 168 10.23 -4.51 0.79
CA LEU A 168 9.25 -5.57 1.03
C LEU A 168 8.82 -5.59 2.50
N LEU A 169 9.76 -5.48 3.44
CA LEU A 169 9.44 -5.43 4.87
C LEU A 169 8.56 -4.23 5.20
N LEU A 170 8.92 -3.03 4.69
CA LEU A 170 8.10 -1.83 4.85
C LEU A 170 6.67 -2.01 4.30
N ALA A 171 6.54 -2.56 3.08
CA ALA A 171 5.24 -2.83 2.47
C ALA A 171 4.40 -3.83 3.31
N LYS A 172 5.03 -4.89 3.82
CA LYS A 172 4.36 -5.88 4.67
C LYS A 172 3.94 -5.31 6.02
N SER A 173 4.74 -4.45 6.64
CA SER A 173 4.35 -3.76 7.86
C SER A 173 3.13 -2.87 7.63
N ILE A 174 3.10 -2.08 6.54
CA ILE A 174 1.95 -1.24 6.19
C ILE A 174 0.68 -2.08 6.00
N GLN A 175 0.78 -3.22 5.30
CA GLN A 175 -0.34 -4.16 5.12
C GLN A 175 -0.86 -4.66 6.47
N LEU A 176 0.03 -5.03 7.40
CA LEU A 176 -0.34 -5.53 8.72
C LEU A 176 -1.08 -4.46 9.54
N PHE A 177 -0.61 -3.21 9.51
CA PHE A 177 -1.30 -2.09 10.14
C PHE A 177 -2.68 -1.83 9.52
N ALA A 178 -2.82 -1.93 8.20
CA ALA A 178 -4.11 -1.79 7.52
C ALA A 178 -5.10 -2.89 7.93
N SER A 179 -4.66 -4.15 7.97
CA SER A 179 -5.48 -5.27 8.44
C SER A 179 -5.89 -5.13 9.90
N PHE A 180 -4.99 -4.64 10.76
CA PHE A 180 -5.30 -4.34 12.15
C PHE A 180 -6.35 -3.22 12.25
N GLY A 181 -6.21 -2.15 11.47
CA GLY A 181 -7.18 -1.05 11.42
C GLY A 181 -8.57 -1.53 11.03
N VAL A 182 -8.70 -2.36 9.99
CA VAL A 182 -9.99 -2.96 9.58
C VAL A 182 -10.56 -3.85 10.69
N ALA A 183 -9.73 -4.69 11.31
CA ALA A 183 -10.18 -5.53 12.42
C ALA A 183 -10.69 -4.71 13.61
N MET A 184 -9.98 -3.64 13.99
CA MET A 184 -10.39 -2.72 15.06
C MET A 184 -11.67 -1.95 14.71
N LEU A 185 -11.87 -1.57 13.44
CA LEU A 185 -13.11 -0.93 12.97
C LEU A 185 -14.30 -1.89 13.05
N LEU A 186 -14.15 -3.13 12.56
CA LEU A 186 -15.20 -4.14 12.65
C LEU A 186 -15.52 -4.50 14.11
N PHE A 187 -14.49 -4.55 14.95
CA PHE A 187 -14.65 -4.77 16.38
C PHE A 187 -15.42 -3.63 17.05
N MET A 188 -15.06 -2.37 16.77
CA MET A 188 -15.75 -1.20 17.30
C MET A 188 -17.23 -1.18 16.92
N VAL A 189 -17.53 -1.42 15.65
CA VAL A 189 -18.92 -1.52 15.16
C VAL A 189 -19.65 -2.68 15.84
N GLY A 190 -18.96 -3.80 16.09
CA GLY A 190 -19.52 -4.94 16.81
C GLY A 190 -19.88 -4.64 18.27
N LEU A 191 -19.07 -3.83 18.98
CA LEU A 191 -19.35 -3.42 20.36
C LEU A 191 -20.52 -2.42 20.48
N GLU A 192 -20.83 -1.70 19.40
CA GLU A 192 -21.93 -0.72 19.37
C GLU A 192 -23.31 -1.42 19.29
N VAL A 193 -23.36 -2.70 18.92
CA VAL A 193 -24.61 -3.47 18.76
C VAL A 193 -25.14 -4.00 20.10
N SER A 194 -26.40 -3.66 20.43
CA SER A 194 -27.11 -4.18 21.61
C SER A 194 -27.71 -5.58 21.34
N LEU A 195 -27.22 -6.60 22.05
CA LEU A 195 -27.74 -7.97 21.95
C LEU A 195 -29.21 -8.10 22.39
N LYS A 196 -29.67 -7.24 23.29
CA LYS A 196 -31.07 -7.24 23.76
C LYS A 196 -32.03 -6.78 22.67
N GLU A 197 -31.64 -5.75 21.92
CA GLU A 197 -32.42 -5.23 20.78
C GLU A 197 -32.39 -6.21 19.61
N LEU A 198 -31.23 -6.82 19.36
CA LEU A 198 -31.09 -7.84 18.31
C LEU A 198 -31.96 -9.07 18.58
N LYS A 199 -32.06 -9.52 19.84
CA LYS A 199 -32.92 -10.67 20.21
C LYS A 199 -34.40 -10.34 20.05
N ALA A 200 -34.82 -9.10 20.33
CA ALA A 200 -36.23 -8.68 20.24
C ALA A 200 -36.76 -8.63 18.80
N ILE A 201 -35.90 -8.35 17.81
CA ILE A 201 -36.26 -8.19 16.39
C ILE A 201 -35.72 -9.37 15.54
N GLY A 202 -35.11 -10.37 16.20
CA GLY A 202 -34.11 -11.25 15.61
C GLY A 202 -34.54 -12.11 14.43
N ALA A 203 -35.76 -12.65 14.42
CA ALA A 203 -36.20 -13.54 13.33
C ALA A 203 -36.45 -12.77 12.03
N GLY A 204 -37.16 -11.64 12.08
CA GLY A 204 -37.44 -10.81 10.92
C GLY A 204 -36.21 -10.09 10.38
N ALA A 205 -35.41 -9.51 11.26
CA ALA A 205 -34.19 -8.80 10.88
C ALA A 205 -33.13 -9.74 10.26
N SER A 206 -32.97 -10.95 10.80
CA SER A 206 -32.02 -11.94 10.28
C SER A 206 -32.39 -12.43 8.89
N ALA A 207 -33.68 -12.72 8.65
CA ALA A 207 -34.15 -13.13 7.32
C ALA A 207 -33.90 -12.03 6.28
N VAL A 208 -34.23 -10.77 6.59
CA VAL A 208 -33.99 -9.63 5.70
C VAL A 208 -32.49 -9.43 5.44
N ALA A 209 -31.65 -9.57 6.47
CA ALA A 209 -30.19 -9.45 6.32
C ALA A 209 -29.61 -10.54 5.41
N LEU A 210 -29.97 -11.81 5.64
CA LEU A 210 -29.52 -12.94 4.83
C LEU A 210 -30.01 -12.83 3.39
N THR A 211 -31.28 -12.44 3.18
CA THR A 211 -31.82 -12.21 1.84
C THR A 211 -31.11 -11.05 1.16
N GLY A 212 -30.85 -9.93 1.85
CA GLY A 212 -30.13 -8.78 1.29
C GLY A 212 -28.71 -9.12 0.86
N VAL A 213 -27.95 -9.82 1.71
CA VAL A 213 -26.58 -10.26 1.39
C VAL A 213 -26.57 -11.26 0.25
N GLY A 214 -27.44 -12.28 0.32
CA GLY A 214 -27.54 -13.31 -0.71
C GLY A 214 -27.95 -12.74 -2.07
N LEU A 215 -28.90 -11.80 -2.08
CA LEU A 215 -29.38 -11.16 -3.30
C LEU A 215 -28.31 -10.23 -3.91
N THR A 216 -27.62 -9.44 -3.08
CA THR A 216 -26.50 -8.58 -3.55
C THR A 216 -25.38 -9.42 -4.16
N PHE A 217 -25.03 -10.54 -3.53
CA PHE A 217 -24.03 -11.47 -4.05
C PHE A 217 -24.48 -12.11 -5.37
N SER A 218 -25.73 -12.58 -5.43
CA SER A 218 -26.30 -13.19 -6.64
C SER A 218 -26.34 -12.22 -7.81
N LEU A 219 -26.82 -10.98 -7.59
CA LEU A 219 -26.80 -9.94 -8.60
C LEU A 219 -25.39 -9.59 -9.07
N THR A 220 -24.42 -9.53 -8.15
CA THR A 220 -23.01 -9.29 -8.50
C THR A 220 -22.46 -10.38 -9.40
N CYS A 221 -22.74 -11.65 -9.08
CA CYS A 221 -22.33 -12.80 -9.88
C CYS A 221 -22.97 -12.77 -11.29
N ILE A 222 -24.29 -12.57 -11.37
CA ILE A 222 -25.03 -12.47 -12.64
C ILE A 222 -24.49 -11.31 -13.48
N THR A 223 -24.29 -10.14 -12.87
CA THR A 223 -23.77 -8.95 -13.56
C THR A 223 -22.38 -9.24 -14.14
N THR A 224 -21.50 -9.90 -13.38
CA THR A 224 -20.17 -10.28 -13.83
C THR A 224 -20.22 -11.27 -15.00
N LEU A 225 -21.10 -12.27 -14.92
CA LEU A 225 -21.31 -13.24 -16.00
C LEU A 225 -21.88 -12.59 -17.27
N LEU A 226 -22.77 -11.61 -17.13
CA LEU A 226 -23.39 -10.90 -18.25
C LEU A 226 -22.41 -9.93 -18.94
N LEU A 227 -21.59 -9.21 -18.16
CA LEU A 227 -20.63 -8.22 -18.69
C LEU A 227 -19.33 -8.85 -19.23
N LEU A 228 -18.91 -10.02 -18.75
CA LEU A 228 -17.73 -10.75 -19.24
C LEU A 228 -18.09 -12.12 -19.86
N PRO A 229 -18.85 -12.15 -20.98
CA PRO A 229 -19.30 -13.40 -21.61
C PRO A 229 -18.16 -14.19 -22.29
N LYS A 230 -16.96 -13.61 -22.43
CA LYS A 230 -15.81 -14.24 -23.10
C LYS A 230 -14.98 -15.17 -22.20
N THR A 231 -15.37 -15.34 -20.93
CA THR A 231 -14.78 -16.28 -19.97
C THR A 231 -15.78 -17.38 -19.52
N SER A 232 -16.87 -17.58 -20.26
CA SER A 232 -17.91 -18.58 -19.94
C SER A 232 -17.44 -20.05 -20.04
N GLY A 233 -16.18 -20.31 -20.41
CA GLY A 233 -15.57 -21.65 -20.38
C GLY A 233 -14.95 -22.08 -19.04
N LEU A 234 -14.94 -21.22 -18.01
CA LEU A 234 -14.23 -21.45 -16.74
C LEU A 234 -15.17 -21.63 -15.54
N MET A 235 -16.32 -22.27 -15.77
CA MET A 235 -17.30 -22.59 -14.72
C MET A 235 -17.14 -23.94 -13.97
N PRO A 236 -15.96 -24.61 -13.86
CA PRO A 236 -15.83 -25.74 -12.92
C PRO A 236 -14.86 -25.56 -11.74
N SER A 237 -14.13 -24.45 -11.56
CA SER A 237 -13.12 -24.34 -10.48
C SER A 237 -13.45 -23.38 -9.33
N LEU A 238 -14.63 -22.74 -9.32
CA LEU A 238 -14.98 -21.73 -8.31
C LEU A 238 -15.71 -22.30 -7.06
N PHE A 239 -15.86 -23.62 -6.97
CA PHE A 239 -16.53 -24.33 -5.85
C PHE A 239 -15.73 -25.55 -5.34
N VAL A 240 -14.41 -25.59 -5.55
CA VAL A 240 -13.48 -26.55 -4.93
C VAL A 240 -12.39 -25.79 -4.19
#